data_AF-A0A915XMI7-F1
#
_entry.id   AF-A0A915XMI7-F1
#
_cell.length_a   1.000
_cell.length_b   1.000
_cell.length_c   1.000
_cell.angle_alpha   90.00
_cell.angle_beta   90.00
_cell.angle_gamma   90.00
#
_symmetry.space_group_name_H-M   'P 1'
#
loop_
_entity.id
_entity.type
_entity.pdbx_description
1 polymer ?
#
loop_
_entity_poly.entity_id
_entity_poly.type
_entity_poly.pdbx_seq_one_letter_code
_entity_poly.pdbx_strand_id
1 'polypeptide(L)'
;MHACPAVLAILVVALVAMRPMTAPAQVTAPPSETWRFDRVDRIGGRDVTRLGDPRVVDSPLGRVVEFDGVDDALLVAGHPLEGAQAFTWEAVFRPDGGAREQRWFHLQEDGSDNRRLFEIRVAGEQWFLDAFAFSNGNEKALINREALHPVGRWYHVAAVYDGTTFSSYVDGVKQLDFPLEIAPLKAGRTSVGVRITLVNYFKGAIHSARFTRRALAPSEFEGTQR
;
A
#
# COMPACT_ATOMS: atom_id res chain seq x y z
N MET A 1 -38.11 -40.38 72.86
CA MET A 1 -37.27 -39.16 72.84
C MET A 1 -35.95 -39.52 72.18
N HIS A 2 -35.83 -39.29 70.87
CA HIS A 2 -34.61 -39.56 70.10
C HIS A 2 -33.79 -38.28 70.02
N ALA A 3 -32.51 -38.35 70.36
CA ALA A 3 -31.54 -37.28 70.14
C ALA A 3 -30.59 -37.71 69.01
N CYS A 4 -30.56 -36.91 67.96
CA CYS A 4 -29.72 -37.05 66.77
C CYS A 4 -28.40 -36.28 66.99
N PRO A 5 -27.20 -36.83 66.70
CA PRO A 5 -25.98 -36.05 66.79
C PRO A 5 -25.75 -35.27 65.48
N ALA A 6 -25.42 -34.00 65.59
CA ALA A 6 -25.06 -33.14 64.47
C ALA A 6 -23.60 -33.40 64.05
N VAL A 7 -23.38 -33.68 62.76
CA VAL A 7 -22.06 -33.84 62.16
C VAL A 7 -21.53 -32.46 61.75
N LEU A 8 -20.39 -32.08 62.30
CA LEU A 8 -19.67 -30.84 61.96
C LEU A 8 -18.88 -31.07 60.67
N ALA A 9 -19.28 -30.44 59.56
CA ALA A 9 -18.53 -30.47 58.31
C ALA A 9 -17.42 -29.40 58.32
N ILE A 10 -16.16 -29.84 58.29
CA ILE A 10 -14.99 -28.95 58.12
C ILE A 10 -14.85 -28.66 56.63
N LEU A 11 -15.06 -27.40 56.24
CA LEU A 11 -14.85 -26.92 54.88
C LEU A 11 -13.36 -26.59 54.68
N VAL A 12 -12.64 -27.43 53.94
CA VAL A 12 -11.25 -27.15 53.52
C VAL A 12 -11.31 -26.27 52.26
N VAL A 13 -11.01 -24.98 52.41
CA VAL A 13 -10.82 -24.07 51.26
C VAL A 13 -9.41 -24.28 50.71
N ALA A 14 -9.29 -24.99 49.59
CA ALA A 14 -8.04 -25.10 48.87
C ALA A 14 -7.75 -23.79 48.13
N LEU A 15 -6.72 -23.06 48.58
CA LEU A 15 -6.24 -21.84 47.92
C LEU A 15 -5.47 -22.24 46.64
N VAL A 16 -6.14 -22.20 45.49
CA VAL A 16 -5.48 -22.38 44.19
C VAL A 16 -4.69 -21.10 43.88
N ALA A 17 -3.36 -21.17 43.97
CA ALA A 17 -2.49 -20.08 43.55
C ALA A 17 -2.61 -19.89 42.04
N MET A 18 -3.33 -18.84 41.60
CA MET A 18 -3.38 -18.44 40.21
C MET A 18 -1.99 -17.95 39.78
N ARG A 19 -1.31 -18.72 38.92
CA ARG A 19 -0.08 -18.26 38.27
C ARG A 19 -0.44 -17.08 37.37
N PRO A 20 0.29 -15.95 37.43
CA PRO A 20 0.09 -14.86 36.48
C PRO A 20 0.34 -15.39 35.07
N MET A 21 -0.67 -15.32 34.21
CA MET A 21 -0.49 -15.58 32.79
C MET A 21 0.38 -14.45 32.23
N THR A 22 1.59 -14.78 31.80
CA THR A 22 2.42 -13.88 31.03
C THR A 22 1.68 -13.57 29.73
N ALA A 23 1.25 -12.33 29.53
CA ALA A 23 0.68 -11.90 28.27
C ALA A 23 1.69 -12.18 27.15
N PRO A 24 1.28 -12.73 25.99
CA PRO A 24 2.19 -12.89 24.87
C PRO A 24 2.77 -11.52 24.51
N ALA A 25 4.09 -11.45 24.34
CA ALA A 25 4.74 -10.25 23.87
C ALA A 25 4.07 -9.81 22.57
N GLN A 26 3.56 -8.57 22.55
CA GLN A 26 3.06 -7.98 21.31
C GLN A 26 4.24 -7.93 20.34
N VAL A 27 4.19 -8.75 19.29
CA VAL A 27 5.08 -8.60 18.15
C VAL A 27 4.69 -7.28 17.50
N THR A 28 5.40 -6.21 17.84
CA THR A 28 5.27 -4.92 17.17
C THR A 28 5.49 -5.15 15.68
N ALA A 29 4.45 -4.97 14.88
CA ALA A 29 4.58 -4.99 13.43
C ALA A 29 5.72 -4.05 13.01
N PRO A 30 6.54 -4.42 12.01
CA PRO A 30 7.58 -3.52 11.53
C PRO A 30 6.98 -2.15 11.15
N PRO A 31 7.70 -1.05 11.43
CA PRO A 31 7.19 0.29 11.17
C PRO A 31 6.87 0.48 9.68
N SER A 32 5.82 1.23 9.39
CA SER A 32 5.54 1.69 8.04
C SER A 32 6.61 2.70 7.60
N GLU A 33 7.05 2.64 6.35
CA GLU A 33 7.91 3.67 5.74
C GLU A 33 7.04 4.61 4.90
N THR A 34 7.20 5.92 5.08
CA THR A 34 6.50 6.93 4.28
C THR A 34 7.49 7.69 3.39
N TRP A 35 7.19 7.72 2.11
CA TRP A 35 7.86 8.57 1.13
C TRP A 35 7.05 9.84 0.92
N ARG A 36 7.74 10.98 0.95
CA ARG A 36 7.17 12.27 0.53
C ARG A 36 7.75 12.63 -0.82
N PHE A 37 6.88 13.09 -1.70
CA PHE A 37 7.23 13.58 -3.02
C PHE A 37 7.23 15.11 -2.98
N ASP A 38 8.18 15.70 -2.28
CA ASP A 38 8.33 17.17 -2.14
C ASP A 38 9.68 17.68 -2.67
N ARG A 39 10.41 16.80 -3.36
CA ARG A 39 11.71 16.99 -3.99
C ARG A 39 11.92 15.92 -5.06
N VAL A 40 12.92 16.10 -5.93
CA VAL A 40 13.15 15.22 -7.11
C VAL A 40 14.52 14.54 -7.13
N ASP A 41 15.37 14.82 -6.16
CA ASP A 41 16.73 14.28 -6.05
C ASP A 41 16.88 13.20 -4.98
N ARG A 42 15.94 13.11 -4.03
CA ARG A 42 15.96 12.13 -2.94
C ARG A 42 14.55 11.79 -2.45
N ILE A 43 14.20 10.50 -2.41
CA ILE A 43 12.90 10.01 -1.93
C ILE A 43 13.13 8.87 -0.95
N GLY A 44 12.50 8.91 0.23
CA GLY A 44 12.65 7.84 1.22
C GLY A 44 14.10 7.60 1.70
N GLY A 45 14.92 8.64 1.71
CA GLY A 45 16.36 8.53 2.02
C GLY A 45 17.21 7.91 0.90
N ARG A 46 16.63 7.63 -0.27
CA ARG A 46 17.29 7.01 -1.42
C ARG A 46 17.54 8.03 -2.53
N ASP A 47 18.67 7.89 -3.22
CA ASP A 47 18.99 8.73 -4.37
C ASP A 47 18.04 8.43 -5.54
N VAL A 48 17.79 9.47 -6.34
CA VAL A 48 16.84 9.43 -7.45
C VAL A 48 17.55 9.79 -8.75
N THR A 49 17.39 8.96 -9.77
CA THR A 49 17.66 9.35 -11.15
C THR A 49 16.40 10.00 -11.72
N ARG A 50 16.49 11.31 -11.96
CA ARG A 50 15.42 12.08 -12.60
C ARG A 50 15.51 11.97 -14.11
N LEU A 51 14.39 11.72 -14.77
CA LEU A 51 14.19 11.84 -16.22
C LEU A 51 13.19 12.95 -16.50
N GLY A 52 13.35 13.65 -17.62
CA GLY A 52 12.50 14.80 -17.96
C GLY A 52 12.64 15.98 -16.98
N ASP A 53 11.53 16.69 -16.78
CA ASP A 53 11.39 17.84 -15.90
C ASP A 53 10.25 17.74 -14.88
N PRO A 54 10.16 16.66 -14.05
CA PRO A 54 9.21 16.61 -12.96
C PRO A 54 9.47 17.76 -12.00
N ARG A 55 8.39 18.44 -11.58
CA ARG A 55 8.47 19.72 -10.86
C ARG A 55 7.95 19.61 -9.46
N VAL A 56 8.68 20.22 -8.52
CA VAL A 56 8.15 20.47 -7.18
C VAL A 56 7.25 21.69 -7.25
N VAL A 57 5.98 21.54 -6.88
CA VAL A 57 4.99 22.63 -6.87
C VAL A 57 4.25 22.67 -5.54
N ASP A 58 3.69 23.83 -5.20
CA ASP A 58 2.82 23.99 -4.02
C ASP A 58 1.40 23.47 -4.32
N SER A 59 0.77 22.89 -3.30
CA SER A 59 -0.61 22.41 -3.38
C SER A 59 -1.31 22.57 -2.03
N PRO A 60 -2.65 22.38 -1.96
CA PRO A 60 -3.37 22.36 -0.68
C PRO A 60 -2.89 21.30 0.32
N LEU A 61 -2.17 20.26 -0.12
CA LEU A 61 -1.57 19.24 0.75
C LEU A 61 -0.11 19.56 1.13
N GLY A 62 0.42 20.72 0.72
CA GLY A 62 1.82 21.08 0.80
C GLY A 62 2.55 20.83 -0.53
N ARG A 63 3.89 20.78 -0.49
CA ARG A 63 4.71 20.53 -1.67
C ARG A 63 4.50 19.11 -2.21
N VAL A 64 4.41 19.01 -3.53
CA VAL A 64 4.16 17.79 -4.30
C VAL A 64 5.08 17.73 -5.52
N VAL A 65 5.26 16.56 -6.12
CA VAL A 65 5.91 16.43 -7.43
C VAL A 65 4.84 16.25 -8.50
N GLU A 66 4.89 17.11 -9.51
CA GLU A 66 4.04 17.08 -10.71
C GLU A 66 4.80 16.46 -11.89
N PHE A 67 4.08 15.69 -12.69
CA PHE A 67 4.53 14.95 -13.87
C PHE A 67 3.66 15.36 -15.07
N ASP A 68 4.29 15.62 -16.22
CA ASP A 68 3.65 16.19 -17.40
C ASP A 68 2.90 15.18 -18.29
N GLY A 69 3.16 13.88 -18.13
CA GLY A 69 2.61 12.79 -18.93
C GLY A 69 3.33 12.51 -20.25
N VAL A 70 4.52 13.08 -20.45
CA VAL A 70 5.32 12.94 -21.67
C VAL A 70 6.61 12.17 -21.41
N ASP A 71 7.49 12.69 -20.55
CA ASP A 71 8.81 12.08 -20.29
C ASP A 71 9.30 12.20 -18.83
N ASP A 72 8.47 12.75 -17.93
CA ASP A 72 8.80 12.90 -16.53
C ASP A 72 8.83 11.58 -15.77
N ALA A 73 9.94 11.31 -15.08
CA ALA A 73 10.03 10.16 -14.17
C ALA A 73 11.04 10.37 -13.03
N LEU A 74 10.80 9.66 -11.92
CA LEU A 74 11.75 9.49 -10.84
C LEU A 74 12.05 7.99 -10.69
N LEU A 75 13.30 7.61 -10.89
CA LEU A 75 13.78 6.24 -10.67
C LEU A 75 14.52 6.17 -9.33
N VAL A 76 14.01 5.37 -8.41
CA VAL A 76 14.52 5.25 -7.04
C VAL A 76 15.13 3.86 -6.84
N ALA A 77 16.32 3.80 -6.22
CA ALA A 77 16.97 2.54 -5.88
C ALA A 77 16.25 1.83 -4.71
N GLY A 78 15.84 0.57 -4.90
CA GLY A 78 15.11 -0.21 -3.90
C GLY A 78 13.62 0.09 -3.81
N HIS A 79 12.96 -0.64 -2.91
CA HIS A 79 11.60 -0.38 -2.44
C HIS A 79 11.41 -0.91 -1.00
N PRO A 80 10.55 -0.32 -0.16
CA PRO A 80 10.44 -0.72 1.26
C PRO A 80 9.80 -2.10 1.51
N LEU A 81 9.20 -2.71 0.48
CA LEU A 81 8.49 -3.99 0.58
C LEU A 81 9.35 -5.24 0.31
N GLU A 82 10.68 -5.10 0.22
CA GLU A 82 11.59 -6.23 0.01
C GLU A 82 11.41 -7.32 1.09
N GLY A 83 11.04 -8.53 0.70
CA GLY A 83 10.82 -9.67 1.58
C GLY A 83 9.51 -9.62 2.39
N ALA A 84 8.58 -8.72 2.06
CA ALA A 84 7.28 -8.66 2.73
C ALA A 84 6.38 -9.85 2.29
N GLN A 85 5.88 -10.62 3.26
CA GLN A 85 4.95 -11.74 3.00
C GLN A 85 3.49 -11.28 2.87
N ALA A 86 3.16 -10.18 3.55
CA ALA A 86 1.92 -9.44 3.43
C ALA A 86 2.28 -7.96 3.39
N PHE A 87 1.47 -7.14 2.74
CA PHE A 87 1.75 -5.72 2.62
C PHE A 87 0.50 -4.86 2.42
N THR A 88 0.66 -3.59 2.74
CA THR A 88 -0.17 -2.50 2.24
C THR A 88 0.75 -1.48 1.63
N TRP A 89 0.50 -1.19 0.36
CA TRP A 89 1.14 -0.12 -0.38
C TRP A 89 0.07 0.89 -0.73
N GLU A 90 0.23 2.12 -0.29
CA GLU A 90 -0.76 3.17 -0.48
C GLU A 90 -0.11 4.48 -0.89
N ALA A 91 -0.88 5.36 -1.51
CA ALA A 91 -0.40 6.63 -2.02
C ALA A 91 -1.50 7.69 -2.10
N VAL A 92 -1.08 8.94 -1.96
CA VAL A 92 -1.92 10.11 -2.19
C VAL A 92 -1.46 10.80 -3.48
N PHE A 93 -2.35 10.84 -4.47
CA PHE A 93 -2.04 11.31 -5.83
C PHE A 93 -3.22 12.02 -6.48
N ARG A 94 -2.96 12.74 -7.57
CA ARG A 94 -3.94 13.49 -8.34
C ARG A 94 -3.72 13.23 -9.83
N PRO A 95 -4.55 12.41 -10.50
CA PRO A 95 -4.56 12.29 -11.96
C PRO A 95 -5.12 13.55 -12.62
N ASP A 96 -4.44 14.07 -13.63
CA ASP A 96 -4.86 15.30 -14.35
C ASP A 96 -5.27 14.99 -15.82
N GLY A 97 -5.75 13.77 -16.07
CA GLY A 97 -6.15 13.28 -17.40
C GLY A 97 -4.97 12.74 -18.20
N GLY A 98 -4.93 12.99 -19.51
CA GLY A 98 -3.82 12.56 -20.39
C GLY A 98 -4.08 11.26 -21.13
N ALA A 99 -3.02 10.50 -21.40
CA ALA A 99 -3.11 9.24 -22.14
C ALA A 99 -4.00 8.21 -21.43
N ARG A 100 -4.65 7.33 -22.21
CA ARG A 100 -5.58 6.32 -21.68
C ARG A 100 -4.92 5.40 -20.67
N GLU A 101 -3.70 4.94 -20.89
CA GLU A 101 -3.01 4.02 -19.98
C GLU A 101 -1.78 4.70 -19.39
N GLN A 102 -1.69 4.75 -18.05
CA GLN A 102 -0.59 5.36 -17.33
C GLN A 102 -0.15 4.46 -16.19
N ARG A 103 1.15 4.19 -16.08
CA ARG A 103 1.75 3.22 -15.16
C ARG A 103 2.62 3.96 -14.16
N TRP A 104 1.98 4.64 -13.23
CA TRP A 104 2.58 5.79 -12.55
C TRP A 104 3.40 5.43 -11.31
N PHE A 105 3.25 4.23 -10.76
CA PHE A 105 4.06 3.78 -9.63
C PHE A 105 4.35 2.29 -9.76
N HIS A 106 5.63 1.91 -9.79
CA HIS A 106 6.06 0.58 -10.17
C HIS A 106 7.19 0.12 -9.25
N LEU A 107 6.98 -0.98 -8.53
CA LEU A 107 8.02 -1.70 -7.77
C LEU A 107 8.38 -2.98 -8.53
N GLN A 108 9.66 -3.19 -8.86
CA GLN A 108 10.12 -4.39 -9.57
C GLN A 108 11.38 -4.97 -8.96
N GLU A 109 11.40 -6.29 -8.79
CA GLU A 109 12.58 -7.08 -8.40
C GLU A 109 13.64 -7.04 -9.51
N ASP A 110 14.90 -6.85 -9.14
CA ASP A 110 15.98 -6.87 -10.11
C ASP A 110 16.24 -8.29 -10.64
N GLY A 111 16.56 -8.39 -11.93
CA GLY A 111 16.84 -9.67 -12.59
C GLY A 111 15.61 -10.56 -12.85
N SER A 112 14.39 -10.05 -12.64
CA SER A 112 13.15 -10.75 -12.98
C SER A 112 12.04 -9.78 -13.40
N ASP A 113 10.89 -10.31 -13.81
CA ASP A 113 9.68 -9.54 -14.10
C ASP A 113 8.70 -9.43 -12.92
N ASN A 114 9.09 -9.92 -11.73
CA ASN A 114 8.27 -9.84 -10.51
C ASN A 114 8.06 -8.37 -10.13
N ARG A 115 6.79 -7.94 -10.10
CA ARG A 115 6.47 -6.52 -9.97
C ARG A 115 5.09 -6.25 -9.38
N ARG A 116 4.92 -5.08 -8.78
CA ARG A 116 3.65 -4.51 -8.33
C ARG A 116 3.51 -3.12 -8.95
N LEU A 117 2.34 -2.80 -9.47
CA LEU A 117 2.10 -1.54 -10.16
C LEU A 117 0.80 -0.92 -9.70
N PHE A 118 0.82 0.39 -9.48
CA PHE A 118 -0.35 1.22 -9.65
C PHE A 118 -0.36 1.78 -11.07
N GLU A 119 -1.47 1.50 -11.74
CA GLU A 119 -1.82 2.06 -13.04
C GLU A 119 -3.17 2.78 -12.92
N ILE A 120 -3.45 3.66 -13.87
CA ILE A 120 -4.79 4.20 -14.07
C ILE A 120 -5.20 4.00 -15.53
N ARG A 121 -6.51 3.99 -15.75
CA ARG A 121 -7.09 4.12 -17.08
C ARG A 121 -7.94 5.38 -17.15
N VAL A 122 -7.50 6.34 -17.96
CA VAL A 122 -8.24 7.59 -18.21
C VAL A 122 -9.36 7.33 -19.22
N ALA A 123 -10.57 7.79 -18.89
CA ALA A 123 -11.78 7.68 -19.67
C ALA A 123 -12.49 9.05 -19.69
N GLY A 124 -12.15 9.89 -20.68
CA GLY A 124 -12.62 11.28 -20.72
C GLY A 124 -12.07 12.09 -19.55
N GLU A 125 -12.94 12.77 -18.81
CA GLU A 125 -12.61 13.52 -17.59
C GLU A 125 -12.64 12.67 -16.32
N GLN A 126 -12.63 11.35 -16.48
CA GLN A 126 -12.64 10.39 -15.39
C GLN A 126 -11.49 9.39 -15.54
N TRP A 127 -11.24 8.61 -14.49
CA TRP A 127 -10.30 7.52 -14.48
C TRP A 127 -10.80 6.38 -13.59
N PHE A 128 -10.28 5.16 -13.80
CA PHE A 128 -10.44 4.05 -12.87
C PHE A 128 -9.08 3.42 -12.54
N LEU A 129 -8.97 2.84 -11.36
CA LEU A 129 -7.75 2.21 -10.86
C LEU A 129 -7.49 0.87 -11.58
N ASP A 130 -6.23 0.62 -11.90
CA ASP A 130 -5.71 -0.68 -12.29
C ASP A 130 -4.52 -1.01 -11.37
N ALA A 131 -4.78 -1.82 -10.34
CA ALA A 131 -3.73 -2.33 -9.47
C ALA A 131 -3.26 -3.70 -9.99
N PHE A 132 -1.97 -3.82 -10.26
CA PHE A 132 -1.42 -5.00 -10.94
C PHE A 132 -0.34 -5.68 -10.10
N ALA A 133 -0.32 -7.01 -10.13
CA ALA A 133 0.75 -7.83 -9.59
C ALA A 133 1.15 -8.92 -10.58
N PHE A 134 2.46 -9.14 -10.74
CA PHE A 134 3.05 -10.30 -11.40
C PHE A 134 4.08 -10.95 -10.48
N SER A 135 4.01 -12.27 -10.32
CA SER A 135 4.83 -13.07 -9.43
C SER A 135 5.05 -14.47 -10.01
N ASN A 136 6.26 -14.76 -10.50
CA ASN A 136 6.69 -16.08 -10.98
C ASN A 136 5.72 -16.72 -12.01
N GLY A 137 5.21 -15.93 -12.96
CA GLY A 137 4.26 -16.39 -13.98
C GLY A 137 2.78 -16.31 -13.58
N ASN A 138 2.47 -16.02 -12.31
CA ASN A 138 1.12 -15.67 -11.87
C ASN A 138 0.91 -14.16 -11.98
N GLU A 139 -0.22 -13.72 -12.52
CA GLU A 139 -0.53 -12.30 -12.60
C GLU A 139 -2.00 -11.98 -12.40
N LYS A 140 -2.26 -10.76 -11.94
CA LYS A 140 -3.60 -10.20 -11.89
C LYS A 140 -3.57 -8.69 -12.06
N ALA A 141 -4.42 -8.20 -12.95
CA ALA A 141 -4.88 -6.82 -12.98
C ALA A 141 -6.23 -6.72 -12.26
N LEU A 142 -6.33 -5.83 -11.27
CA LEU A 142 -7.57 -5.51 -10.58
C LEU A 142 -8.16 -4.23 -11.20
N ILE A 143 -9.01 -4.41 -12.21
CA ILE A 143 -9.57 -3.33 -13.01
C ILE A 143 -11.10 -3.27 -12.84
N ASN A 144 -11.59 -2.26 -12.12
CA ASN A 144 -13.03 -1.98 -12.05
C ASN A 144 -13.40 -0.84 -13.00
N ARG A 145 -13.89 -1.19 -14.20
CA ARG A 145 -14.21 -0.20 -15.25
C ARG A 145 -15.41 0.69 -14.92
N GLU A 146 -16.23 0.28 -13.97
CA GLU A 146 -17.44 0.99 -13.56
C GLU A 146 -17.16 2.00 -12.43
N ALA A 147 -16.06 1.82 -11.70
CA ALA A 147 -15.62 2.72 -10.65
C ALA A 147 -14.87 3.94 -11.22
N LEU A 148 -15.64 4.86 -11.79
CA LEU A 148 -15.11 6.08 -12.41
C LEU A 148 -14.97 7.22 -11.40
N HIS A 149 -13.79 7.84 -11.40
CA HIS A 149 -13.42 8.94 -10.53
C HIS A 149 -13.04 10.17 -11.37
N PRO A 150 -13.51 11.38 -11.05
CA PRO A 150 -13.08 12.61 -11.74
C PRO A 150 -11.55 12.81 -11.72
N VAL A 151 -10.99 13.39 -12.78
CA VAL A 151 -9.61 13.89 -12.77
C VAL A 151 -9.52 15.23 -12.02
N GLY A 152 -8.31 15.72 -11.74
CA GLY A 152 -8.06 17.05 -11.19
C GLY A 152 -8.27 17.19 -9.68
N ARG A 153 -8.43 16.09 -8.94
CA ARG A 153 -8.53 16.11 -7.47
C ARG A 153 -7.69 15.01 -6.80
N TRP A 154 -7.35 15.24 -5.55
CA TRP A 154 -6.56 14.30 -4.75
C TRP A 154 -7.38 13.07 -4.37
N TYR A 155 -6.73 11.92 -4.46
CA TYR A 155 -7.23 10.61 -4.09
C TYR A 155 -6.23 9.89 -3.21
N HIS A 156 -6.75 9.05 -2.33
CA HIS A 156 -5.98 7.97 -1.71
C HIS A 156 -6.20 6.68 -2.50
N VAL A 157 -5.15 5.92 -2.75
CA VAL A 157 -5.25 4.55 -3.29
C VAL A 157 -4.44 3.60 -2.45
N ALA A 158 -4.90 2.35 -2.37
CA ALA A 158 -4.14 1.28 -1.70
C ALA A 158 -4.23 -0.03 -2.45
N ALA A 159 -3.16 -0.81 -2.36
CA ALA A 159 -3.05 -2.20 -2.74
C ALA A 159 -2.66 -3.00 -1.50
N VAL A 160 -3.47 -4.00 -1.15
CA VAL A 160 -3.31 -4.82 0.05
C VAL A 160 -3.13 -6.26 -0.36
N TYR A 161 -2.13 -6.93 0.22
CA TYR A 161 -1.96 -8.37 0.14
C TYR A 161 -1.89 -8.97 1.53
N ASP A 162 -2.80 -9.90 1.84
CA ASP A 162 -2.90 -10.55 3.16
C ASP A 162 -2.17 -11.89 3.27
N GLY A 163 -1.42 -12.27 2.23
CA GLY A 163 -0.79 -13.58 2.10
C GLY A 163 -1.59 -14.56 1.23
N THR A 164 -2.83 -14.21 0.85
CA THR A 164 -3.70 -15.05 0.00
C THR A 164 -4.45 -14.25 -1.06
N THR A 165 -4.92 -13.06 -0.70
CA THR A 165 -5.80 -12.23 -1.52
C THR A 165 -5.15 -10.89 -1.79
N PHE A 166 -5.10 -10.49 -3.06
CA PHE A 166 -4.69 -9.16 -3.48
C PHE A 166 -5.93 -8.29 -3.68
N SER A 167 -5.97 -7.12 -3.04
CA SER A 167 -7.11 -6.19 -3.05
C SER A 167 -6.67 -4.78 -3.41
N SER A 168 -7.56 -4.00 -4.04
CA SER A 168 -7.33 -2.58 -4.35
C SER A 168 -8.43 -1.68 -3.80
N TYR A 169 -8.07 -0.44 -3.47
CA TYR A 169 -8.93 0.55 -2.83
C TYR A 169 -8.71 1.94 -3.43
N VAL A 170 -9.77 2.75 -3.47
CA VAL A 170 -9.75 4.19 -3.75
C VAL A 170 -10.54 4.89 -2.65
N ASP A 171 -9.95 5.88 -1.99
CA ASP A 171 -10.52 6.61 -0.85
C ASP A 171 -11.08 5.68 0.25
N GLY A 172 -10.34 4.61 0.56
CA GLY A 172 -10.75 3.59 1.53
C GLY A 172 -11.87 2.65 1.07
N VAL A 173 -12.49 2.88 -0.09
CA VAL A 173 -13.52 2.01 -0.67
C VAL A 173 -12.87 0.93 -1.52
N LYS A 174 -13.20 -0.33 -1.24
CA LYS A 174 -12.71 -1.49 -2.00
C LYS A 174 -13.18 -1.41 -3.45
N GLN A 175 -12.25 -1.58 -4.39
CA GLN A 175 -12.53 -1.64 -5.82
C GLN A 175 -12.74 -3.09 -6.26
N LEU A 176 -11.72 -3.94 -6.09
CA LEU A 176 -11.74 -5.37 -6.41
C LEU A 176 -10.77 -6.13 -5.50
N ASP A 177 -10.92 -7.45 -5.48
CA ASP A 177 -9.94 -8.37 -4.94
C ASP A 177 -9.87 -9.68 -5.75
N PHE A 178 -8.79 -10.43 -5.57
CA PHE A 178 -8.58 -11.71 -6.22
C PHE A 178 -7.60 -12.60 -5.43
N PRO A 179 -7.88 -13.91 -5.27
CA PRO A 179 -6.91 -14.86 -4.76
C PRO A 179 -5.69 -14.95 -5.69
N LEU A 180 -4.50 -14.66 -5.17
CA LEU A 180 -3.27 -14.68 -5.96
C LEU A 180 -2.11 -15.10 -5.07
N GLU A 181 -1.34 -16.09 -5.50
CA GLU A 181 -0.08 -16.42 -4.85
C GLU A 181 0.97 -15.38 -5.25
N ILE A 182 1.37 -14.57 -4.27
CA ILE A 182 2.34 -13.50 -4.47
C ILE A 182 3.58 -13.83 -3.63
N ALA A 183 4.67 -14.19 -4.30
CA ALA A 183 5.96 -14.35 -3.66
C ALA A 183 6.48 -12.98 -3.17
N PRO A 184 7.20 -12.93 -2.03
CA PRO A 184 7.86 -11.71 -1.59
C PRO A 184 8.83 -11.20 -2.67
N LEU A 185 8.73 -9.91 -3.01
CA LEU A 185 9.71 -9.27 -3.89
C LEU A 185 11.07 -9.27 -3.20
N LYS A 186 12.14 -9.59 -3.93
CA LYS A 186 13.52 -9.38 -3.45
C LYS A 186 13.94 -7.92 -3.66
N ALA A 187 15.23 -7.63 -3.45
CA ALA A 187 15.83 -6.36 -3.83
C ALA A 187 15.48 -5.99 -5.27
N GLY A 188 15.32 -4.69 -5.50
CA GLY A 188 14.81 -4.19 -6.76
C GLY A 188 14.90 -2.69 -6.87
N ARG A 189 13.99 -2.10 -7.64
CA ARG A 189 13.93 -0.67 -7.89
C ARG A 189 12.50 -0.19 -8.07
N THR A 190 12.35 1.11 -7.99
CA THR A 190 11.07 1.79 -8.08
C THR A 190 11.09 2.79 -9.23
N SER A 191 10.04 2.82 -10.04
CA SER A 191 9.77 3.87 -11.01
C SER A 191 8.51 4.62 -10.60
N VAL A 192 8.57 5.95 -10.62
CA VAL A 192 7.46 6.86 -10.35
C VAL A 192 7.30 7.80 -11.55
N GLY A 193 6.07 8.02 -11.98
CA GLY A 193 5.76 8.81 -13.17
C GLY A 193 5.69 7.99 -14.46
N VAL A 194 6.21 6.76 -14.48
CA VAL A 194 6.22 5.92 -15.69
C VAL A 194 6.42 4.44 -15.36
N ARG A 195 6.02 3.55 -16.28
CA ARG A 195 6.46 2.14 -16.21
C ARG A 195 7.97 2.12 -16.23
N ILE A 196 8.59 1.21 -15.48
CA ILE A 196 10.05 1.07 -15.42
C ILE A 196 10.76 0.85 -16.76
N THR A 197 10.03 0.43 -17.81
CA THR A 197 10.53 0.32 -19.18
C THR A 197 10.29 1.60 -20.00
N LEU A 198 10.00 2.72 -19.35
CA LEU A 198 9.85 4.06 -19.92
C LEU A 198 8.72 4.20 -20.95
N VAL A 199 7.57 3.58 -20.65
CA VAL A 199 6.33 3.71 -21.43
C VAL A 199 5.15 4.04 -20.50
N ASN A 200 4.12 4.69 -21.04
CA ASN A 200 2.88 5.04 -20.32
C ASN A 200 3.12 6.01 -19.16
N TYR A 201 3.63 7.19 -19.50
CA TYR A 201 3.91 8.28 -18.57
C TYR A 201 2.64 8.82 -17.91
N PHE A 202 2.81 9.28 -16.67
CA PHE A 202 1.76 9.79 -15.81
C PHE A 202 1.62 11.29 -15.95
N LYS A 203 0.38 11.76 -16.13
CA LYS A 203 0.04 13.17 -16.04
C LYS A 203 -0.70 13.44 -14.74
N GLY A 204 -0.06 14.18 -13.84
CA GLY A 204 -0.67 14.51 -12.54
C GLY A 204 0.37 14.83 -11.47
N ALA A 205 -0.06 14.81 -10.21
CA ALA A 205 0.82 15.08 -9.07
C ALA A 205 0.76 13.95 -8.03
N ILE A 206 1.87 13.74 -7.32
CA ILE A 206 1.99 12.75 -6.25
C ILE A 206 2.46 13.47 -4.99
N HIS A 207 1.83 13.17 -3.86
CA HIS A 207 2.11 13.79 -2.58
C HIS A 207 2.90 12.86 -1.65
N SER A 208 2.38 11.66 -1.41
CA SER A 208 2.98 10.69 -0.49
C SER A 208 2.73 9.26 -0.94
N ALA A 209 3.57 8.36 -0.44
CA ALA A 209 3.33 6.93 -0.45
C ALA A 209 3.69 6.34 0.90
N ARG A 210 2.94 5.35 1.37
CA ARG A 210 3.24 4.60 2.59
C ARG A 210 3.31 3.12 2.29
N PHE A 211 4.30 2.47 2.89
CA PHE A 211 4.60 1.07 2.72
C PHE A 211 4.57 0.39 4.08
N THR A 212 3.64 -0.53 4.26
CA THR A 212 3.45 -1.26 5.49
C THR A 212 3.63 -2.74 5.21
N ARG A 213 4.49 -3.44 5.95
CA ARG A 213 4.77 -4.88 5.73
C ARG A 213 3.78 -5.80 6.45
N ARG A 214 2.50 -5.43 6.38
CA ARG A 214 1.32 -6.20 6.79
C ARG A 214 0.10 -5.73 6.01
N ALA A 215 -0.93 -6.57 5.94
CA ALA A 215 -2.24 -6.13 5.48
C ALA A 215 -2.88 -5.19 6.51
N LEU A 216 -3.27 -4.00 6.05
CA LEU A 216 -4.01 -3.01 6.81
C LEU A 216 -5.51 -3.16 6.52
N ALA A 217 -6.34 -2.94 7.52
CA ALA A 217 -7.75 -2.64 7.29
C ALA A 217 -7.92 -1.21 6.74
N PRO A 218 -8.99 -0.89 5.99
CA PRO A 218 -9.20 0.47 5.47
C PRO A 218 -9.21 1.58 6.53
N SER A 219 -9.65 1.27 7.76
CA SER A 219 -9.61 2.20 8.91
C SER A 219 -8.19 2.56 9.37
N GLU A 220 -7.17 1.83 8.92
CA GLU A 220 -5.77 2.06 9.25
C GLU A 220 -4.99 2.77 8.13
N PHE A 221 -5.62 3.03 6.97
CA PHE A 221 -4.99 3.73 5.86
C PHE A 221 -4.58 5.18 6.23
N GLU A 222 -3.62 5.72 5.50
CA GLU A 222 -3.19 7.11 5.65
C GLU A 222 -4.37 8.03 5.29
N GLY A 223 -4.73 8.93 6.20
CA GLY A 223 -5.76 9.94 5.94
C GLY A 223 -7.20 9.52 6.23
N THR A 224 -7.51 8.26 6.55
CA THR A 224 -8.85 7.81 6.99
C THR A 224 -9.17 8.15 8.46
N GLN A 225 -8.28 8.84 9.18
CA GLN A 225 -8.51 9.32 10.56
C GLN A 225 -8.81 10.83 10.64
N ARG A 226 -9.43 11.43 9.62
CA ARG A 226 -9.84 12.85 9.66
C ARG A 226 -11.34 12.99 9.62
#